data_AF-A0A0S9SFB4-F1
#
_entry.id   AF-A0A0S9SFB4-F1
#
_cell.length_a   1.000
_cell.length_b   1.000
_cell.length_c   1.000
_cell.angle_alpha   90.00
_cell.angle_beta   90.00
_cell.angle_gamma   90.00
#
_symmetry.space_group_name_H-M   'P 1'
#
loop_
_entity.id
_entity.type
_entity.pdbx_description
1 polymer ?
#
loop_
_entity_poly.entity_id
_entity_poly.type
_entity_poly.pdbx_seq_one_letter_code
_entity_poly.pdbx_strand_id
1 'polypeptide(L)'
;MLKPFPRTGGPVEREDGYLPLEAYAALGEGRSVALSGADGSIDWWCCPNLDSPPLFDRLLSPLEGGYFSVTPDAPFTAEIGYRDGSNVHETVFTTATGKARLTESLNSGPAGRLPWAELARRIEGIEGRVRFRIELVFGTRGDTAGPFLSSNASGTAFHVADLMGLFRYSEGIRIDGEDDHAIKASVEVSAGQRETVAIVAGEHEPLVVAPVADIDRRIDGSCDAWRNWTERLGYAGRYPEQVGRSALALKLLLYSPTGAIAAAATTSLPEGIGGKKNYDYRYAWVRDAGYVIKAFLRLGAHAEASAALTWLVRHLEEHGAQVLFTLNGEMVSEEEELDLPGYRNSRPVRTGNAATDQHQHGIYGDIFETAERFVAGGGMLDLRSGALLARLADECAEKWKMKDAGIWELPEQQHYTGSKISCWQALARAVEMAEKGYLPGTCKDRWVRARDRVADWIEDHCWSEAKQAYVMYPGSDKLDASMTLAVRFRYGSADRLRATCEAIDRELGRGPYHYRYSGVDAEEGCFLACTFWLCEAMALLGQNDQASVKFEAVVAALDRNSGTYAEMADPQTGGFLGNLPQGLTHLALIQAAATLSGLDL
;
A
#
# COMPACT_ATOMS: atom_id res chain seq x y z
N MET A 1 28.87 -4.47 15.82
CA MET A 1 27.92 -5.52 15.37
C MET A 1 27.02 -4.88 14.33
N LEU A 2 27.02 -5.40 13.11
CA LEU A 2 26.23 -4.89 11.99
C LEU A 2 24.76 -5.32 12.15
N LYS A 3 23.88 -4.36 12.43
CA LYS A 3 22.43 -4.27 12.14
C LYS A 3 22.00 -2.86 12.58
N PRO A 4 22.04 -1.91 11.65
CA PRO A 4 20.89 -1.43 10.90
C PRO A 4 21.04 -1.78 9.41
N PHE A 5 19.98 -2.30 8.78
CA PHE A 5 19.83 -2.58 7.34
C PHE A 5 21.12 -2.92 6.56
N PRO A 6 21.38 -4.22 6.35
CA PRO A 6 21.00 -4.77 5.06
C PRO A 6 20.03 -5.94 5.23
N ARG A 7 18.89 -5.89 4.55
CA ARG A 7 18.16 -7.14 4.28
C ARG A 7 18.89 -7.81 3.12
N THR A 8 19.08 -9.11 3.26
CA THR A 8 19.85 -9.99 2.37
C THR A 8 19.71 -9.57 0.92
N GLY A 9 20.83 -9.48 0.18
CA GLY A 9 20.89 -8.95 -1.17
C GLY A 9 19.69 -9.36 -2.02
N GLY A 10 18.91 -8.35 -2.45
CA GLY A 10 17.75 -8.60 -3.28
C GLY A 10 18.17 -9.33 -4.56
N PRO A 11 17.37 -10.29 -5.06
CA PRO A 11 17.68 -10.95 -6.32
C PRO A 11 17.79 -9.89 -7.43
N VAL A 12 18.94 -9.85 -8.08
CA VAL A 12 19.24 -8.91 -9.18
C VAL A 12 18.99 -9.55 -10.55
N GLU A 13 18.69 -10.85 -10.58
CA GLU A 13 18.42 -11.58 -11.80
C GLU A 13 17.00 -11.30 -12.29
N ARG A 14 16.91 -10.96 -13.58
CA ARG A 14 15.65 -10.79 -14.28
C ARG A 14 15.28 -12.08 -15.00
N GLU A 15 14.04 -12.50 -14.86
CA GLU A 15 13.45 -13.60 -15.61
C GLU A 15 12.51 -13.00 -16.66
N ASP A 16 12.77 -13.26 -17.94
CA ASP A 16 12.03 -12.68 -19.07
C ASP A 16 11.91 -11.14 -19.01
N GLY A 17 12.91 -10.49 -18.41
CA GLY A 17 12.97 -9.03 -18.24
C GLY A 17 12.35 -8.50 -16.93
N TYR A 18 11.70 -9.35 -16.14
CA TYR A 18 11.08 -8.97 -14.85
C TYR A 18 11.98 -9.29 -13.66
N LEU A 19 12.11 -8.34 -12.73
CA LEU A 19 12.57 -8.67 -11.37
C LEU A 19 11.41 -9.27 -10.56
N PRO A 20 11.70 -10.15 -9.58
CA PRO A 20 10.70 -10.55 -8.58
C PRO A 20 10.25 -9.34 -7.76
N LEU A 21 8.99 -9.31 -7.34
CA LEU A 21 8.39 -8.15 -6.67
C LEU A 21 9.10 -7.80 -5.35
N GLU A 22 9.61 -8.80 -4.62
CA GLU A 22 10.40 -8.63 -3.40
C GLU A 22 11.76 -7.93 -3.61
N ALA A 23 12.24 -7.80 -4.85
CA ALA A 23 13.46 -7.07 -5.17
C ALA A 23 13.26 -5.55 -5.25
N TYR A 24 12.02 -5.06 -5.16
CA TYR A 24 11.71 -3.64 -5.22
C TYR A 24 11.56 -3.01 -3.85
N ALA A 25 12.10 -1.80 -3.73
CA ALA A 25 11.88 -0.87 -2.63
C ALA A 25 11.03 0.31 -3.10
N ALA A 26 10.07 0.73 -2.29
CA ALA A 26 9.26 1.91 -2.56
C ALA A 26 9.97 3.19 -2.10
N LEU A 27 9.97 4.21 -2.96
CA LEU A 27 10.42 5.58 -2.71
C LEU A 27 9.22 6.50 -2.82
N GLY A 28 9.11 7.55 -2.01
CA GLY A 28 8.03 8.53 -2.17
C GLY A 28 8.17 9.74 -1.26
N GLU A 29 7.37 10.75 -1.55
CA GLU A 29 7.35 12.05 -0.86
C GLU A 29 5.97 12.42 -0.27
N GLY A 30 4.95 11.60 -0.55
CA GLY A 30 3.56 11.85 -0.15
C GLY A 30 2.64 12.20 -1.32
N ARG A 31 3.14 12.55 -2.50
CA ARG A 31 2.30 12.69 -3.72
C ARG A 31 2.37 11.50 -4.66
N SER A 32 3.52 10.85 -4.76
CA SER A 32 3.75 9.72 -5.67
C SER A 32 4.76 8.75 -5.08
N VAL A 33 4.76 7.53 -5.62
CA VAL A 33 5.65 6.44 -5.26
C VAL A 33 6.34 5.89 -6.51
N ALA A 34 7.65 5.69 -6.41
CA ALA A 34 8.48 5.00 -7.41
C ALA A 34 9.02 3.69 -6.83
N LEU A 35 9.23 2.68 -7.66
CA LEU A 35 9.81 1.40 -7.22
C LEU A 35 11.24 1.25 -7.74
N SER A 36 12.21 1.16 -6.81
CA SER A 36 13.62 0.91 -7.09
C SER A 36 13.96 -0.57 -6.94
N GLY A 37 14.41 -1.19 -8.02
CA GLY A 37 14.86 -2.58 -8.06
C GLY A 37 16.29 -2.73 -7.55
N ALA A 38 16.59 -3.91 -7.01
CA ALA A 38 17.92 -4.26 -6.50
C ALA A 38 19.05 -4.17 -7.55
N ASP A 39 18.72 -4.15 -8.84
CA ASP A 39 19.66 -3.94 -9.95
C ASP A 39 19.94 -2.46 -10.25
N GLY A 40 19.37 -1.54 -9.47
CA GLY A 40 19.51 -0.10 -9.66
C GLY A 40 18.60 0.45 -10.74
N SER A 41 17.44 -0.17 -11.01
CA SER A 41 16.47 0.40 -11.94
C SER A 41 15.17 0.83 -11.28
N ILE A 42 14.65 1.98 -11.72
CA ILE A 42 13.28 2.41 -11.42
C ILE A 42 12.38 1.91 -12.55
N ASP A 43 11.56 0.91 -12.24
CA ASP A 43 10.71 0.21 -13.23
C ASP A 43 9.24 0.60 -13.15
N TRP A 44 8.88 1.36 -12.09
CA TRP A 44 7.54 1.86 -11.86
C TRP A 44 7.61 3.27 -11.28
N TRP A 45 6.92 4.23 -11.89
CA TRP A 45 6.68 5.55 -11.31
C TRP A 45 5.52 6.27 -12.01
N CYS A 46 4.45 6.55 -11.26
CA CYS A 46 3.37 7.46 -11.70
C CYS A 46 3.76 8.90 -11.41
N CYS A 47 3.80 9.76 -12.42
CA CYS A 47 4.30 11.13 -12.26
C CYS A 47 3.31 12.15 -12.84
N PRO A 48 2.98 13.23 -12.11
CA PRO A 48 3.49 13.59 -10.78
C PRO A 48 2.72 12.97 -9.61
N ASN A 49 1.49 12.49 -9.83
CA ASN A 49 0.63 11.94 -8.78
C ASN A 49 0.59 10.42 -8.79
N LEU A 50 0.28 9.81 -7.64
CA LEU A 50 0.24 8.36 -7.48
C LEU A 50 -0.78 7.67 -8.42
N ASP A 51 -1.89 8.34 -8.72
CA ASP A 51 -2.92 7.87 -9.65
C ASP A 51 -2.76 8.41 -11.10
N SER A 52 -1.70 9.18 -11.40
CA SER A 52 -1.36 9.58 -12.78
C SER A 52 -0.96 8.37 -13.64
N PRO A 53 -1.06 8.45 -14.99
CA PRO A 53 -0.46 7.46 -15.87
C PRO A 53 1.04 7.27 -15.56
N PRO A 54 1.57 6.03 -15.57
CA PRO A 54 2.98 5.78 -15.28
C PRO A 54 3.90 6.45 -16.31
N LEU A 55 4.93 7.15 -15.82
CA LEU A 55 6.08 7.56 -16.62
C LEU A 55 7.01 6.36 -16.86
N PHE A 56 7.13 5.49 -15.87
CA PHE A 56 7.85 4.22 -15.97
C PHE A 56 6.88 3.07 -15.67
N ASP A 57 6.80 2.14 -16.60
CA ASP A 57 5.90 0.99 -16.62
C ASP A 57 6.61 -0.30 -17.05
N ARG A 58 7.96 -0.34 -17.00
CA ARG A 58 8.74 -1.55 -17.29
C ARG A 58 8.34 -2.74 -16.42
N LEU A 59 7.80 -2.49 -15.22
CA LEU A 59 7.22 -3.50 -14.37
C LEU A 59 6.10 -4.30 -15.06
N LEU A 60 5.31 -3.67 -15.93
CA LEU A 60 4.21 -4.29 -16.68
C LEU A 60 4.56 -4.54 -18.15
N SER A 61 5.56 -3.85 -18.69
CA SER A 61 6.05 -3.99 -20.07
C SER A 61 7.58 -4.05 -20.10
N PRO A 62 8.21 -5.23 -19.96
CA PRO A 62 9.63 -5.35 -19.69
C PRO A 62 10.53 -4.91 -20.86
N LEU A 63 10.01 -4.91 -22.09
CA LEU A 63 10.75 -4.59 -23.31
C LEU A 63 10.51 -3.17 -23.80
N GLU A 64 9.25 -2.72 -23.79
CA GLU A 64 8.84 -1.42 -24.36
C GLU A 64 8.57 -0.36 -23.28
N GLY A 65 8.37 -0.78 -22.02
CA GLY A 65 8.03 0.12 -20.93
C GLY A 65 9.17 1.03 -20.52
N GLY A 66 8.82 2.25 -20.11
CA GLY A 66 9.76 3.25 -19.64
C GLY A 66 10.45 2.82 -18.35
N TYR A 67 11.70 3.25 -18.16
CA TYR A 67 12.46 2.99 -16.94
C TYR A 67 13.60 3.99 -16.76
N PHE A 68 14.15 4.06 -15.54
CA PHE A 68 15.37 4.80 -15.26
C PHE A 68 16.37 3.93 -14.50
N SER A 69 17.43 3.50 -15.17
CA SER A 69 18.47 2.62 -14.61
C SER A 69 19.78 3.35 -14.31
N VAL A 70 20.42 2.96 -13.21
CA VAL A 70 21.78 3.30 -12.81
C VAL A 70 22.40 1.99 -12.33
N THR A 71 23.04 1.27 -13.24
CA THR A 71 23.45 -0.13 -13.02
C THR A 71 24.95 -0.30 -13.33
N PRO A 72 25.72 -1.07 -12.54
CA PRO A 72 27.11 -1.37 -12.87
C PRO A 72 27.26 -2.01 -14.26
N ASP A 73 28.30 -1.64 -15.01
CA ASP A 73 28.53 -2.17 -16.37
C ASP A 73 29.24 -3.55 -16.40
N ALA A 74 29.55 -4.10 -15.22
CA ALA A 74 30.19 -5.39 -15.00
C ALA A 74 29.34 -6.26 -14.05
N PRO A 75 29.54 -7.59 -14.02
CA PRO A 75 28.84 -8.47 -13.07
C PRO A 75 28.97 -7.98 -11.63
N PHE A 76 27.85 -8.02 -10.90
CA PHE A 76 27.76 -7.47 -9.55
C PHE A 76 26.87 -8.30 -8.64
N THR A 77 27.04 -8.10 -7.33
CA THR A 77 26.03 -8.42 -6.31
C THR A 77 25.52 -7.12 -5.70
N ALA A 78 24.30 -7.13 -5.18
CA ALA A 78 23.68 -5.98 -4.54
C ALA A 78 23.26 -6.29 -3.10
N GLU A 79 23.41 -5.33 -2.21
CA GLU A 79 22.80 -5.30 -0.87
C GLU A 79 21.85 -4.10 -0.82
N ILE A 80 20.61 -4.30 -0.38
CA ILE A 80 19.57 -3.27 -0.38
C ILE A 80 19.08 -2.96 1.03
N GLY A 81 18.64 -1.71 1.23
CA GLY A 81 18.06 -1.31 2.50
C GLY A 81 17.66 0.16 2.54
N TYR A 82 16.87 0.53 3.54
CA TYR A 82 16.56 1.93 3.80
C TYR A 82 17.54 2.49 4.83
N ARG A 83 17.86 3.78 4.71
CA ARG A 83 18.48 4.51 5.82
C ARG A 83 17.54 4.49 7.02
N ASP A 84 18.15 4.39 8.20
CA ASP A 84 17.42 4.27 9.45
C ASP A 84 16.38 5.37 9.66
N GLY A 85 15.17 4.95 10.07
CA GLY A 85 14.00 5.82 10.23
C GLY A 85 13.51 6.52 8.96
N SER A 86 13.85 6.05 7.75
CA SER A 86 13.53 6.79 6.53
C SER A 86 12.95 5.99 5.36
N ASN A 87 12.41 6.70 4.36
CA ASN A 87 12.09 6.17 3.02
C ASN A 87 13.18 6.51 1.97
N VAL A 88 14.42 6.80 2.41
CA VAL A 88 15.58 6.95 1.52
C VAL A 88 16.26 5.59 1.38
N HIS A 89 16.37 5.11 0.15
CA HIS A 89 16.87 3.76 -0.14
C HIS A 89 18.35 3.80 -0.51
N GLU A 90 19.08 2.75 -0.13
CA GLU A 90 20.47 2.52 -0.49
C GLU A 90 20.63 1.14 -1.12
N THR A 91 21.34 1.10 -2.24
CA THR A 91 21.83 -0.14 -2.86
C THR A 91 23.35 -0.10 -2.90
N VAL A 92 24.00 -1.08 -2.30
CA VAL A 92 25.46 -1.25 -2.37
C VAL A 92 25.79 -2.31 -3.40
N PHE A 93 26.42 -1.88 -4.50
CA PHE A 93 26.91 -2.76 -5.55
C PHE A 93 28.35 -3.19 -5.25
N THR A 94 28.62 -4.49 -5.38
CA THR A 94 29.98 -5.04 -5.34
C THR A 94 30.31 -5.67 -6.69
N THR A 95 31.37 -5.18 -7.33
CA THR A 95 31.94 -5.74 -8.57
C THR A 95 33.32 -6.33 -8.31
N ALA A 96 33.94 -6.93 -9.33
CA ALA A 96 35.33 -7.40 -9.24
C ALA A 96 36.36 -6.28 -9.02
N THR A 97 36.01 -5.01 -9.28
CA THR A 97 36.94 -3.88 -9.27
C THR A 97 36.70 -2.87 -8.15
N GLY A 98 35.59 -2.99 -7.42
CA GLY A 98 35.24 -2.06 -6.36
C GLY A 98 33.84 -2.22 -5.79
N LYS A 99 33.49 -1.29 -4.90
CA LYS A 99 32.16 -1.15 -4.30
C LYS A 99 31.67 0.27 -4.45
N ALA A 100 30.38 0.42 -4.73
CA ALA A 100 29.74 1.72 -4.83
C ALA A 100 28.32 1.67 -4.25
N ARG A 101 27.87 2.78 -3.67
CA ARG A 101 26.52 2.96 -3.13
C ARG A 101 25.71 3.83 -4.05
N LEU A 102 24.48 3.42 -4.32
CA LEU A 102 23.43 4.23 -4.92
C LEU A 102 22.44 4.62 -3.82
N THR A 103 22.30 5.91 -3.53
CA THR A 103 21.30 6.45 -2.58
C THR A 103 20.19 7.14 -3.36
N GLU A 104 18.94 6.82 -3.08
CA GLU A 104 17.80 7.22 -3.89
C GLU A 104 16.67 7.81 -3.04
N SER A 105 16.04 8.86 -3.56
CA SER A 105 14.99 9.61 -2.87
C SER A 105 14.07 10.29 -3.87
N LEU A 106 12.75 10.20 -3.61
CA LEU A 106 11.83 11.22 -4.08
C LEU A 106 11.90 12.38 -3.08
N ASN A 107 12.48 13.48 -3.52
CA ASN A 107 12.93 14.56 -2.66
C ASN A 107 11.79 15.44 -2.16
N SER A 108 11.87 15.77 -0.88
CA SER A 108 11.10 16.82 -0.22
C SER A 108 11.98 18.04 0.07
N GLY A 109 11.34 19.18 0.31
CA GLY A 109 11.97 20.39 0.81
C GLY A 109 11.90 20.50 2.35
N PRO A 110 12.51 21.54 2.92
CA PRO A 110 12.50 21.79 4.37
C PRO A 110 11.09 21.97 4.97
N ALA A 111 10.11 22.36 4.16
CA ALA A 111 8.72 22.57 4.55
C ALA A 111 7.78 21.45 4.07
N GLY A 112 8.33 20.29 3.73
CA GLY A 112 7.59 19.17 3.14
C GLY A 112 7.73 19.13 1.61
N ARG A 113 6.72 18.55 0.95
CA ARG A 113 6.72 18.29 -0.49
C ARG A 113 7.08 19.52 -1.35
N LEU A 114 7.82 19.28 -2.44
CA LEU A 114 8.11 20.27 -3.47
C LEU A 114 6.95 20.49 -4.45
N PRO A 115 6.81 21.69 -5.04
CA PRO A 115 5.78 21.93 -6.05
C PRO A 115 5.85 20.93 -7.22
N TRP A 116 7.05 20.66 -7.73
CA TRP A 116 7.36 19.66 -8.77
C TRP A 116 7.75 18.30 -8.16
N ALA A 117 7.78 17.24 -8.97
CA ALA A 117 8.31 15.94 -8.58
C ALA A 117 9.82 15.86 -8.82
N GLU A 118 10.59 15.37 -7.86
CA GLU A 118 12.06 15.35 -7.92
C GLU A 118 12.61 14.00 -7.48
N LEU A 119 12.95 13.14 -8.44
CA LEU A 119 13.61 11.86 -8.19
C LEU A 119 15.12 12.04 -8.29
N ALA A 120 15.86 11.86 -7.20
CA ALA A 120 17.30 12.04 -7.15
C ALA A 120 18.04 10.75 -6.78
N ARG A 121 19.18 10.52 -7.43
CA ARG A 121 19.99 9.30 -7.31
C ARG A 121 21.46 9.68 -7.22
N ARG A 122 22.05 9.44 -6.04
CA ARG A 122 23.45 9.75 -5.72
C ARG A 122 24.29 8.48 -5.79
N ILE A 123 25.36 8.52 -6.57
CA ILE A 123 26.31 7.44 -6.79
C ILE A 123 27.59 7.78 -6.02
N GLU A 124 27.99 6.94 -5.08
CA GLU A 124 29.17 7.15 -4.23
C GLU A 124 30.13 5.96 -4.34
N GLY A 125 31.40 6.22 -4.68
CA GLY A 125 32.43 5.20 -4.65
C GLY A 125 32.87 4.89 -3.21
N ILE A 126 32.76 3.63 -2.79
CA ILE A 126 33.16 3.18 -1.44
C ILE A 126 34.61 2.65 -1.48
N GLU A 127 34.90 1.77 -2.43
CA GLU A 127 36.17 1.07 -2.55
C GLU A 127 36.50 0.85 -4.03
N GLY A 128 37.79 0.94 -4.39
CA GLY A 128 38.23 0.68 -5.76
C GLY A 128 37.58 1.64 -6.75
N ARG A 129 37.14 1.08 -7.90
CA ARG A 129 36.41 1.80 -8.95
C ARG A 129 35.25 0.98 -9.47
N VAL A 130 34.13 1.63 -9.72
CA VAL A 130 32.94 1.03 -10.32
C VAL A 130 32.43 1.93 -11.42
N ARG A 131 32.21 1.36 -12.60
CA ARG A 131 31.61 2.05 -13.73
C ARG A 131 30.14 1.69 -13.83
N PHE A 132 29.31 2.71 -14.05
CA PHE A 132 27.87 2.61 -14.19
C PHE A 132 27.44 2.99 -15.60
N ARG A 133 26.44 2.27 -16.09
CA ARG A 133 25.60 2.68 -17.21
C ARG A 133 24.33 3.30 -16.66
N ILE A 134 23.90 4.38 -17.29
CA ILE A 134 22.72 5.13 -16.94
C ILE A 134 21.83 5.17 -18.18
N GLU A 135 20.61 4.68 -18.07
CA GLU A 135 19.63 4.72 -19.16
C GLU A 135 18.31 5.25 -18.62
N LEU A 136 17.85 6.36 -19.18
CA LEU A 136 16.52 6.93 -18.97
C LEU A 136 15.73 6.71 -20.25
N VAL A 137 14.82 5.74 -20.23
CA VAL A 137 13.90 5.45 -21.33
C VAL A 137 12.52 6.01 -20.96
N PHE A 138 11.98 6.86 -21.81
CA PHE A 138 10.70 7.51 -21.55
C PHE A 138 9.55 6.52 -21.80
N GLY A 139 8.60 6.44 -20.88
CA GLY A 139 7.41 5.61 -21.08
C GLY A 139 6.45 6.19 -22.11
N THR A 140 5.65 5.31 -22.72
CA THR A 140 4.65 5.66 -23.75
C THR A 140 3.23 5.77 -23.18
N ARG A 141 3.07 5.71 -21.85
CA ARG A 141 1.78 5.64 -21.14
C ARG A 141 0.89 4.51 -21.70
N GLY A 142 1.45 3.31 -21.84
CA GLY A 142 0.76 2.17 -22.47
C GLY A 142 0.49 2.37 -23.96
N ASP A 143 1.49 2.83 -24.71
CA ASP A 143 1.43 3.10 -26.16
C ASP A 143 0.37 4.13 -26.59
N THR A 144 -0.01 5.03 -25.68
CA THR A 144 -0.96 6.11 -25.94
C THR A 144 -0.30 7.47 -26.18
N ALA A 145 1.00 7.61 -25.88
CA ALA A 145 1.75 8.85 -26.01
C ALA A 145 3.15 8.62 -26.62
N GLY A 146 3.54 9.52 -27.53
CA GLY A 146 4.89 9.56 -28.09
C GLY A 146 5.79 10.52 -27.30
N PRO A 147 6.87 10.06 -26.66
CA PRO A 147 7.83 10.94 -26.01
C PRO A 147 8.63 11.76 -27.05
N PHE A 148 9.08 12.94 -26.67
CA PHE A 148 10.01 13.74 -27.49
C PHE A 148 10.85 14.69 -26.65
N LEU A 149 11.99 15.11 -27.21
CA LEU A 149 12.87 16.10 -26.61
C LEU A 149 12.63 17.50 -27.18
N SER A 150 12.73 18.51 -26.32
CA SER A 150 12.73 19.91 -26.72
C SER A 150 13.87 20.65 -26.04
N SER A 151 14.62 21.45 -26.81
CA SER A 151 15.77 22.21 -26.31
C SER A 151 15.55 23.70 -26.43
N ASN A 152 15.99 24.44 -25.42
CA ASN A 152 16.06 25.89 -25.46
C ASN A 152 17.32 26.41 -24.73
N ALA A 153 17.45 27.73 -24.58
CA ALA A 153 18.61 28.35 -23.94
C ALA A 153 18.84 27.94 -22.47
N SER A 154 17.83 27.37 -21.81
CA SER A 154 17.90 26.92 -20.42
C SER A 154 18.23 25.43 -20.28
N GLY A 155 18.12 24.64 -21.35
CA GLY A 155 18.44 23.20 -21.36
C GLY A 155 17.50 22.37 -22.25
N THR A 156 17.68 21.04 -22.19
CA THR A 156 16.80 20.04 -22.81
C THR A 156 15.75 19.56 -21.81
N ALA A 157 14.49 19.55 -22.24
CA ALA A 157 13.39 18.89 -21.57
C ALA A 157 12.90 17.69 -22.38
N PHE A 158 12.40 16.66 -21.69
CA PHE A 158 11.60 15.61 -22.30
C PHE A 158 10.11 15.87 -22.03
N HIS A 159 9.27 15.42 -22.95
CA HIS A 159 7.82 15.52 -22.86
C HIS A 159 7.18 14.17 -23.10
N VAL A 160 6.16 13.84 -22.31
CA VAL A 160 5.31 12.64 -22.51
C VAL A 160 3.86 13.06 -22.27
N ALA A 161 3.10 13.18 -23.35
CA ALA A 161 1.79 13.85 -23.31
C ALA A 161 1.91 15.23 -22.62
N ASP A 162 1.21 15.43 -21.49
CA ASP A 162 1.22 16.69 -20.76
C ASP A 162 2.32 16.80 -19.68
N LEU A 163 3.08 15.72 -19.48
CA LEU A 163 4.22 15.73 -18.56
C LEU A 163 5.41 16.41 -19.24
N MET A 164 6.04 17.32 -18.52
CA MET A 164 7.35 17.86 -18.85
C MET A 164 8.36 17.41 -17.79
N GLY A 165 9.56 17.04 -18.20
CA GLY A 165 10.64 16.67 -17.29
C GLY A 165 12.02 17.11 -17.75
N LEU A 166 12.94 17.22 -16.79
CA LEU A 166 14.33 17.60 -16.99
C LEU A 166 15.24 16.52 -16.42
N PHE A 167 16.16 16.00 -17.24
CA PHE A 167 17.25 15.14 -16.78
C PHE A 167 18.42 15.99 -16.27
N ARG A 168 18.71 15.91 -14.97
CA ARG A 168 19.76 16.71 -14.31
C ARG A 168 20.89 15.82 -13.86
N TYR A 169 22.13 16.22 -14.10
CA TYR A 169 23.30 15.39 -13.84
C TYR A 169 24.53 16.21 -13.47
N SER A 170 25.42 15.60 -12.68
CA SER A 170 26.69 16.19 -12.24
C SER A 170 27.74 16.17 -13.35
N GLU A 171 28.79 16.98 -13.24
CA GLU A 171 29.81 17.14 -14.30
C GLU A 171 30.56 15.84 -14.65
N GLY A 172 30.65 14.88 -13.73
CA GLY A 172 31.28 13.59 -13.98
C GLY A 172 30.45 12.62 -14.84
N ILE A 173 29.17 12.94 -15.09
CA ILE A 173 28.28 12.14 -15.93
C ILE A 173 28.51 12.48 -17.41
N ARG A 174 28.84 11.48 -18.21
CA ARG A 174 29.01 11.63 -19.66
C ARG A 174 27.76 11.16 -20.41
N ILE A 175 27.13 12.05 -21.17
CA ILE A 175 26.05 11.67 -22.10
C ILE A 175 26.66 10.94 -23.30
N ASP A 176 26.21 9.71 -23.53
CA ASP A 176 26.64 8.84 -24.62
C ASP A 176 25.65 8.88 -25.81
N GLY A 177 24.38 9.24 -25.56
CA GLY A 177 23.36 9.43 -26.59
C GLY A 177 22.07 10.02 -26.03
N GLU A 178 21.36 10.79 -26.85
CA GLU A 178 20.13 11.49 -26.49
C GLU A 178 19.23 11.58 -27.74
N ASP A 179 18.00 11.04 -27.64
CA ASP A 179 16.97 11.09 -28.68
C ASP A 179 15.56 11.12 -28.06
N ASP A 180 14.53 11.16 -28.91
CA ASP A 180 13.12 11.26 -28.47
C ASP A 180 12.64 10.07 -27.64
N HIS A 181 13.37 8.96 -27.60
CA HIS A 181 13.03 7.76 -26.83
C HIS A 181 13.83 7.61 -25.54
N ALA A 182 15.11 8.00 -25.55
CA ALA A 182 16.00 7.75 -24.42
C ALA A 182 17.18 8.72 -24.28
N ILE A 183 17.66 8.83 -23.04
CA ILE A 183 18.96 9.41 -22.68
C ILE A 183 19.85 8.31 -22.13
N LYS A 184 21.03 8.14 -22.74
CA LYS A 184 22.05 7.16 -22.34
C LYS A 184 23.29 7.90 -21.85
N ALA A 185 23.82 7.47 -20.72
CA ALA A 185 24.99 8.07 -20.09
C ALA A 185 25.84 7.04 -19.35
N SER A 186 27.06 7.43 -19.00
CA SER A 186 27.96 6.62 -18.18
C SER A 186 28.80 7.45 -17.23
N VAL A 187 29.25 6.80 -16.16
CA VAL A 187 30.10 7.40 -15.12
C VAL A 187 30.99 6.34 -14.49
N GLU A 188 32.22 6.71 -14.14
CA GLU A 188 33.08 5.90 -13.28
C GLU A 188 33.29 6.63 -11.96
N VAL A 189 33.04 5.94 -10.84
CA VAL A 189 33.29 6.48 -9.50
C VAL A 189 34.40 5.70 -8.81
N SER A 190 35.37 6.42 -8.26
CA SER A 190 36.42 5.90 -7.38
C SER A 190 36.07 6.15 -5.92
N ALA A 191 36.75 5.45 -5.00
CA ALA A 191 36.58 5.65 -3.56
C ALA A 191 36.62 7.14 -3.16
N GLY A 192 35.55 7.62 -2.50
CA GLY A 192 35.38 9.00 -2.07
C GLY A 192 34.81 9.97 -3.12
N GLN A 193 34.64 9.55 -4.38
CA GLN A 193 33.94 10.33 -5.39
C GLN A 193 32.43 10.17 -5.27
N ARG A 194 31.71 11.20 -5.68
CA ARG A 194 30.25 11.31 -5.63
C ARG A 194 29.73 12.03 -6.84
N GLU A 195 28.74 11.44 -7.49
CA GLU A 195 28.05 11.99 -8.64
C GLU A 195 26.54 11.82 -8.46
N THR A 196 25.74 12.75 -8.98
CA THR A 196 24.27 12.71 -8.84
C THR A 196 23.59 12.87 -10.19
N VAL A 197 22.56 12.06 -10.41
CA VAL A 197 21.58 12.18 -11.51
C VAL A 197 20.17 12.31 -10.94
N ALA A 198 19.29 13.02 -11.64
CA ALA A 198 17.94 13.29 -11.17
C ALA A 198 16.95 13.58 -12.30
N ILE A 199 15.67 13.40 -12.00
CA ILE A 199 14.54 13.85 -12.82
C ILE A 199 13.78 14.90 -12.03
N VAL A 200 13.57 16.07 -12.63
CA VAL A 200 12.64 17.10 -12.16
C VAL A 200 11.47 17.12 -13.14
N ALA A 201 10.25 16.85 -12.68
CA ALA A 201 9.09 16.70 -13.55
C ALA A 201 7.83 17.34 -12.98
N GLY A 202 6.93 17.74 -13.87
CA GLY A 202 5.65 18.37 -13.55
C GLY A 202 4.67 18.20 -14.71
N GLU A 203 3.38 18.32 -14.42
CA GLU A 203 2.30 18.15 -15.40
C GLU A 203 1.50 19.46 -15.47
N HIS A 204 1.34 20.01 -16.68
CA HIS A 204 0.70 21.32 -16.92
C HIS A 204 1.33 22.50 -16.15
N GLU A 205 2.61 22.44 -15.79
CA GLU A 205 3.28 23.47 -15.00
C GLU A 205 4.70 23.82 -15.48
N PRO A 206 5.17 25.06 -15.28
CA PRO A 206 6.56 25.43 -15.57
C PRO A 206 7.52 24.84 -14.54
N LEU A 207 8.70 24.40 -15.00
CA LEU A 207 9.73 23.81 -14.13
C LEU A 207 10.88 24.76 -13.81
N VAL A 208 11.42 24.61 -12.59
CA VAL A 208 12.63 25.30 -12.16
C VAL A 208 13.85 24.44 -12.46
N VAL A 209 14.84 25.03 -13.14
CA VAL A 209 16.13 24.39 -13.42
C VAL A 209 17.03 24.49 -12.18
N ALA A 210 16.81 23.63 -11.19
CA ALA A 210 17.57 23.63 -9.94
C ALA A 210 19.04 23.18 -10.15
N PRO A 211 20.03 23.76 -9.45
CA PRO A 211 21.40 23.23 -9.46
C PRO A 211 21.44 21.79 -8.91
N VAL A 212 22.24 20.93 -9.52
CA VAL A 212 22.34 19.51 -9.13
C VAL A 212 22.80 19.35 -7.69
N ALA A 213 23.69 20.21 -7.21
CA ALA A 213 24.13 20.23 -5.81
C ALA A 213 22.98 20.49 -4.83
N ASP A 214 21.94 21.23 -5.22
CA ASP A 214 20.77 21.48 -4.37
C ASP A 214 19.83 20.28 -4.36
N ILE A 215 19.61 19.66 -5.52
CA ILE A 215 18.84 18.39 -5.64
C ILE A 215 19.49 17.31 -4.79
N ASP A 216 20.80 17.18 -4.93
CA ASP A 216 21.61 16.24 -4.19
C ASP A 216 21.53 16.47 -2.67
N ARG A 217 21.60 17.72 -2.19
CA ARG A 217 21.42 18.05 -0.75
C ARG A 217 20.03 17.66 -0.22
N ARG A 218 18.98 17.73 -1.04
CA ARG A 218 17.61 17.36 -0.65
C ARG A 218 17.44 15.86 -0.38
N ILE A 219 18.33 15.00 -0.86
CA ILE A 219 18.33 13.57 -0.48
C ILE A 219 18.50 13.44 1.04
N ASP A 220 19.51 14.12 1.59
CA ASP A 220 19.78 14.08 3.03
C ASP A 220 18.68 14.82 3.82
N GLY A 221 18.20 15.96 3.31
CA GLY A 221 17.07 16.67 3.92
C GLY A 221 15.77 15.84 3.96
N SER A 222 15.52 15.04 2.93
CA SER A 222 14.37 14.11 2.89
C SER A 222 14.56 12.98 3.90
N CYS A 223 15.77 12.44 4.01
CA CYS A 223 16.12 11.45 5.03
C CYS A 223 15.83 11.98 6.44
N ASP A 224 16.24 13.22 6.74
CA ASP A 224 16.02 13.85 8.05
C ASP A 224 14.55 14.14 8.31
N ALA A 225 13.79 14.56 7.29
CA ALA A 225 12.35 14.77 7.41
C ALA A 225 11.62 13.46 7.76
N TRP A 226 11.97 12.36 7.09
CA TRP A 226 11.42 11.04 7.40
C TRP A 226 11.81 10.58 8.81
N ARG A 227 13.08 10.73 9.19
CA ARG A 227 13.56 10.34 10.52
C ARG A 227 12.82 11.09 11.62
N ASN A 228 12.70 12.41 11.48
CA ASN A 228 11.96 13.26 12.41
C ASN A 228 10.49 12.84 12.53
N TRP A 229 9.85 12.41 11.43
CA TRP A 229 8.51 11.86 11.48
C TRP A 229 8.46 10.54 12.25
N THR A 230 9.38 9.60 11.97
CA THR A 230 9.41 8.29 12.66
C THR A 230 9.72 8.38 14.15
N GLU A 231 10.60 9.29 14.57
CA GLU A 231 10.98 9.50 15.96
C GLU A 231 9.82 10.00 16.83
N ARG A 232 8.76 10.55 16.20
CA ARG A 232 7.54 11.01 16.89
C ARG A 232 6.48 9.92 17.04
N LEU A 233 6.68 8.75 16.43
CA LEU A 233 5.72 7.65 16.54
C LEU A 233 5.77 7.06 17.96
N GLY A 234 4.60 6.86 18.56
CA GLY A 234 4.41 6.40 19.93
C GLY A 234 4.37 4.87 20.08
N TYR A 235 5.28 4.12 19.44
CA TYR A 235 5.30 2.65 19.56
C TYR A 235 6.38 2.15 20.52
N ALA A 236 5.97 1.49 21.61
CA ALA A 236 6.85 0.90 22.62
C ALA A 236 6.58 -0.62 22.81
N GLY A 237 6.31 -1.33 21.72
CA GLY A 237 6.00 -2.77 21.73
C GLY A 237 7.17 -3.68 21.35
N ARG A 238 6.89 -4.99 21.19
CA ARG A 238 7.86 -6.06 20.93
C ARG A 238 8.51 -6.03 19.54
N TYR A 239 7.88 -5.37 18.56
CA TYR A 239 8.27 -5.45 17.15
C TYR A 239 8.54 -4.06 16.51
N PRO A 240 9.44 -3.24 17.08
CA PRO A 240 9.62 -1.84 16.67
C PRO A 240 10.13 -1.71 15.23
N GLU A 241 10.99 -2.61 14.77
CA GLU A 241 11.54 -2.57 13.41
C GLU A 241 10.45 -2.80 12.34
N GLN A 242 9.60 -3.81 12.54
CA GLN A 242 8.53 -4.16 11.61
C GLN A 242 7.42 -3.11 11.61
N VAL A 243 7.10 -2.56 12.78
CA VAL A 243 6.10 -1.49 12.94
C VAL A 243 6.60 -0.20 12.32
N GLY A 244 7.83 0.24 12.61
CA GLY A 244 8.40 1.47 12.05
C GLY A 244 8.49 1.43 10.53
N ARG A 245 8.96 0.31 9.96
CA ARG A 245 9.02 0.14 8.50
C ARG A 245 7.64 0.12 7.85
N SER A 246 6.68 -0.56 8.47
CA SER A 246 5.30 -0.62 7.95
C SER A 246 4.60 0.74 8.07
N ALA A 247 4.85 1.50 9.13
CA ALA A 247 4.32 2.85 9.30
C ALA A 247 4.82 3.79 8.20
N LEU A 248 6.11 3.70 7.87
CA LEU A 248 6.71 4.43 6.75
C LEU A 248 6.11 4.02 5.40
N ALA A 249 5.82 2.73 5.18
CA ALA A 249 5.15 2.26 3.97
C ALA A 249 3.71 2.79 3.86
N LEU A 250 2.94 2.79 4.96
CA LEU A 250 1.60 3.41 5.00
C LEU A 250 1.66 4.91 4.72
N LYS A 251 2.70 5.59 5.22
CA LYS A 251 2.90 7.01 5.00
C LYS A 251 3.24 7.36 3.55
N LEU A 252 3.81 6.43 2.78
CA LEU A 252 3.98 6.57 1.33
C LEU A 252 2.64 6.55 0.58
N LEU A 253 1.67 5.78 1.08
CA LEU A 253 0.33 5.64 0.48
C LEU A 253 -0.64 6.75 0.90
N LEU A 254 -0.30 7.53 1.94
CA LEU A 254 -1.03 8.74 2.29
C LEU A 254 -0.71 9.85 1.27
N TYR A 255 -1.69 10.16 0.43
CA TYR A 255 -1.63 11.21 -0.56
C TYR A 255 -1.71 12.59 0.11
N SER A 256 -0.55 13.18 0.38
CA SER A 256 -0.39 14.43 1.14
C SER A 256 -1.18 15.62 0.58
N PRO A 257 -1.45 15.77 -0.74
CA PRO A 257 -2.24 16.89 -1.24
C PRO A 257 -3.68 16.95 -0.70
N THR A 258 -4.31 15.80 -0.44
CA THR A 258 -5.73 15.76 -0.02
C THR A 258 -5.97 15.04 1.31
N GLY A 259 -5.04 14.19 1.73
CA GLY A 259 -5.20 13.27 2.86
C GLY A 259 -5.77 11.91 2.48
N ALA A 260 -6.10 11.66 1.21
CA ALA A 260 -6.53 10.34 0.74
C ALA A 260 -5.47 9.26 1.01
N ILE A 261 -5.89 8.01 1.13
CA ILE A 261 -5.00 6.87 1.35
C ILE A 261 -5.22 5.87 0.22
N ALA A 262 -4.20 5.67 -0.62
CA ALA A 262 -4.24 4.67 -1.68
C ALA A 262 -4.16 3.24 -1.10
N ALA A 263 -4.81 2.27 -1.73
CA ALA A 263 -4.72 0.86 -1.33
C ALA A 263 -3.33 0.27 -1.61
N ALA A 264 -2.72 0.62 -2.74
CA ALA A 264 -1.34 0.33 -3.08
C ALA A 264 -0.75 1.39 -4.05
N ALA A 265 0.55 1.33 -4.31
CA ALA A 265 1.22 2.24 -5.25
C ALA A 265 1.22 1.76 -6.70
N THR A 266 0.86 0.51 -6.95
CA THR A 266 0.89 -0.13 -8.27
C THR A 266 -0.51 -0.52 -8.74
N THR A 267 -0.60 -0.85 -10.02
CA THR A 267 -1.76 -1.48 -10.64
C THR A 267 -1.37 -2.80 -11.30
N SER A 268 -2.35 -3.69 -11.44
CA SER A 268 -2.32 -4.83 -12.36
C SER A 268 -1.21 -5.85 -12.08
N LEU A 269 -0.67 -5.85 -10.87
CA LEU A 269 0.18 -6.94 -10.42
C LEU A 269 -0.70 -8.15 -10.08
N PRO A 270 -0.35 -9.35 -10.56
CA PRO A 270 -1.24 -10.49 -10.50
C PRO A 270 -1.32 -11.09 -9.10
N GLU A 271 -2.54 -11.31 -8.62
CA GLU A 271 -2.80 -12.10 -7.41
C GLU A 271 -2.34 -13.57 -7.58
N GLY A 272 -2.23 -14.06 -8.82
CA GLY A 272 -1.60 -15.32 -9.21
C GLY A 272 -1.04 -15.24 -10.63
N ILE A 273 0.20 -15.70 -10.86
CA ILE A 273 0.88 -15.57 -12.16
C ILE A 273 0.07 -16.23 -13.28
N GLY A 274 -0.16 -15.50 -14.38
CA GLY A 274 -0.99 -15.93 -15.50
C GLY A 274 -2.51 -15.85 -15.25
N GLY A 275 -2.92 -15.45 -14.03
CA GLY A 275 -4.30 -15.21 -13.65
C GLY A 275 -4.85 -13.89 -14.17
N LYS A 276 -6.16 -13.71 -13.97
CA LYS A 276 -6.93 -12.53 -14.43
C LYS A 276 -7.18 -11.49 -13.34
N LYS A 277 -6.85 -11.80 -12.08
CA LYS A 277 -7.08 -10.93 -10.92
C LYS A 277 -5.92 -9.94 -10.80
N ASN A 278 -5.95 -8.94 -11.68
CA ASN A 278 -4.87 -7.97 -11.88
C ASN A 278 -5.47 -6.55 -11.83
N TYR A 279 -5.85 -6.09 -10.64
CA TYR A 279 -6.64 -4.88 -10.45
C TYR A 279 -5.79 -3.62 -10.23
N ASP A 280 -6.35 -2.44 -10.52
CA ASP A 280 -5.74 -1.15 -10.18
C ASP A 280 -6.06 -0.75 -8.74
N TYR A 281 -5.02 -0.62 -7.91
CA TYR A 281 -5.12 -0.37 -6.47
C TYR A 281 -4.67 1.06 -6.09
N ARG A 282 -4.45 1.94 -7.08
CA ARG A 282 -3.97 3.32 -6.85
C ARG A 282 -5.04 4.29 -6.35
N TYR A 283 -6.23 3.77 -6.05
CA TYR A 283 -7.38 4.51 -5.55
C TYR A 283 -7.54 4.39 -4.04
N ALA A 284 -8.43 5.21 -3.48
CA ALA A 284 -8.71 5.24 -2.05
C ALA A 284 -10.01 4.48 -1.71
N TRP A 285 -9.85 3.24 -1.23
CA TRP A 285 -10.96 2.47 -0.65
C TRP A 285 -11.31 2.99 0.74
N VAL A 286 -12.60 3.12 1.02
CA VAL A 286 -13.09 3.55 2.33
C VAL A 286 -12.65 2.58 3.44
N ARG A 287 -12.68 1.28 3.16
CA ARG A 287 -12.17 0.23 4.06
C ARG A 287 -10.71 0.49 4.42
N ASP A 288 -9.84 0.47 3.43
CA ASP A 288 -8.39 0.58 3.58
C ASP A 288 -8.00 1.89 4.27
N ALA A 289 -8.63 3.01 3.88
CA ALA A 289 -8.44 4.31 4.52
C ALA A 289 -8.80 4.27 6.01
N GLY A 290 -9.98 3.75 6.37
CA GLY A 290 -10.42 3.66 7.76
C GLY A 290 -9.49 2.83 8.65
N TYR A 291 -8.99 1.76 8.07
CA TYR A 291 -8.07 0.81 8.65
C TYR A 291 -6.68 1.41 8.86
N VAL A 292 -6.15 2.16 7.89
CA VAL A 292 -4.89 2.91 8.03
C VAL A 292 -5.01 4.07 9.03
N ILE A 293 -6.13 4.80 9.06
CA ILE A 293 -6.40 5.85 10.06
C ILE A 293 -6.25 5.27 11.48
N LYS A 294 -6.82 4.08 11.72
CA LYS A 294 -6.69 3.38 13.00
C LYS A 294 -5.24 3.05 13.36
N ALA A 295 -4.40 2.64 12.40
CA ALA A 295 -2.96 2.49 12.67
C ALA A 295 -2.29 3.80 13.03
N PHE A 296 -2.55 4.88 12.28
CA PHE A 296 -1.95 6.18 12.57
C PHE A 296 -2.35 6.70 13.96
N LEU A 297 -3.61 6.56 14.36
CA LEU A 297 -4.05 6.90 15.72
C LEU A 297 -3.27 6.10 16.78
N ARG A 298 -3.12 4.78 16.59
CA ARG A 298 -2.36 3.92 17.51
C ARG A 298 -0.89 4.32 17.64
N LEU A 299 -0.31 4.81 16.55
CA LEU A 299 1.08 5.23 16.48
C LEU A 299 1.29 6.70 16.87
N GLY A 300 0.24 7.44 17.25
CA GLY A 300 0.34 8.87 17.59
C GLY A 300 0.47 9.81 16.38
N ALA A 301 0.29 9.32 15.16
CA ALA A 301 0.28 10.09 13.91
C ALA A 301 -1.08 10.79 13.70
N HIS A 302 -1.47 11.65 14.66
CA HIS A 302 -2.80 12.26 14.72
C HIS A 302 -3.08 13.21 13.55
N ALA A 303 -2.06 13.90 13.03
CA ALA A 303 -2.22 14.81 11.91
C ALA A 303 -2.63 14.06 10.63
N GLU A 304 -1.99 12.93 10.36
CA GLU A 304 -2.31 12.03 9.25
C GLU A 304 -3.70 11.44 9.39
N ALA A 305 -4.04 10.92 10.58
CA ALA A 305 -5.36 10.39 10.87
C ALA A 305 -6.46 11.45 10.67
N SER A 306 -6.22 12.68 11.13
CA SER A 306 -7.16 13.80 10.96
C SER A 306 -7.33 14.20 9.50
N ALA A 307 -6.25 14.27 8.71
CA ALA A 307 -6.32 14.61 7.30
C ALA A 307 -7.13 13.56 6.51
N ALA A 308 -6.84 12.28 6.74
CA ALA A 308 -7.54 11.18 6.08
C ALA A 308 -9.01 11.08 6.48
N LEU A 309 -9.35 11.25 7.76
CA LEU A 309 -10.76 11.27 8.18
C LEU A 309 -11.50 12.48 7.60
N THR A 310 -10.87 13.66 7.58
CA THR A 310 -11.46 14.87 6.97
C THR A 310 -11.75 14.64 5.49
N TRP A 311 -10.81 14.05 4.76
CA TRP A 311 -10.99 13.68 3.37
C TRP A 311 -12.16 12.68 3.21
N LEU A 312 -12.20 11.62 4.02
CA LEU A 312 -13.22 10.59 3.93
C LEU A 312 -14.63 11.16 4.18
N VAL A 313 -14.82 11.88 5.29
CA VAL A 313 -16.11 12.46 5.67
C VAL A 313 -16.64 13.41 4.59
N ARG A 314 -15.75 14.23 4.00
CA ARG A 314 -16.13 15.15 2.94
C ARG A 314 -16.73 14.41 1.73
N HIS A 315 -16.07 13.37 1.24
CA HIS A 315 -16.52 12.67 0.02
C HIS A 315 -17.71 11.74 0.29
N LEU A 316 -17.82 11.17 1.50
CA LEU A 316 -19.04 10.49 1.95
C LEU A 316 -20.25 11.43 1.96
N GLU A 317 -20.06 12.71 2.24
CA GLU A 317 -21.14 13.69 2.18
C GLU A 317 -21.51 14.08 0.74
N GLU A 318 -20.52 14.20 -0.14
CA GLU A 318 -20.71 14.58 -1.54
C GLU A 318 -21.33 13.45 -2.37
N HIS A 319 -20.93 12.20 -2.12
CA HIS A 319 -21.26 11.05 -2.97
C HIS A 319 -22.00 9.89 -2.27
N GLY A 320 -22.15 9.95 -0.95
CA GLY A 320 -22.71 8.86 -0.15
C GLY A 320 -21.70 7.74 0.16
N ALA A 321 -22.20 6.61 0.63
CA ALA A 321 -21.40 5.44 1.00
C ALA A 321 -20.91 4.66 -0.24
N GLN A 322 -19.95 5.24 -0.97
CA GLN A 322 -19.27 4.61 -2.11
C GLN A 322 -18.04 3.82 -1.65
N VAL A 323 -17.73 2.70 -2.33
CA VAL A 323 -16.65 1.78 -1.95
C VAL A 323 -15.28 2.43 -2.04
N LEU A 324 -15.03 3.18 -3.11
CA LEU A 324 -13.75 3.82 -3.40
C LEU A 324 -13.90 5.14 -4.15
N PHE A 325 -12.84 5.95 -4.09
CA PHE A 325 -12.72 7.23 -4.79
C PHE A 325 -11.33 7.38 -5.41
N THR A 326 -11.19 8.29 -6.38
CA THR A 326 -9.86 8.79 -6.79
C THR A 326 -9.17 9.51 -5.62
N LEU A 327 -7.88 9.80 -5.71
CA LEU A 327 -7.17 10.48 -4.61
C LEU A 327 -7.62 11.94 -4.42
N ASN A 328 -8.22 12.51 -5.46
CA ASN A 328 -8.89 13.82 -5.40
C ASN A 328 -10.33 13.73 -4.91
N GLY A 329 -10.87 12.51 -4.74
CA GLY A 329 -12.18 12.24 -4.18
C GLY A 329 -13.33 12.21 -5.19
N GLU A 330 -13.01 12.16 -6.48
CA GLU A 330 -13.98 11.93 -7.54
C GLU A 330 -14.34 10.43 -7.63
N MET A 331 -15.40 10.12 -8.39
CA MET A 331 -15.75 8.72 -8.68
C MET A 331 -14.69 8.11 -9.62
N VAL A 332 -14.26 6.89 -9.29
CA VAL A 332 -13.32 6.14 -10.14
C VAL A 332 -14.02 5.74 -11.44
N SER A 333 -13.31 5.84 -12.56
CA SER A 333 -13.84 5.44 -13.86
C SER A 333 -14.13 3.93 -13.92
N GLU A 334 -14.97 3.55 -14.87
CA GLU A 334 -15.12 2.14 -15.25
C GLU A 334 -13.76 1.54 -15.62
N GLU A 335 -13.67 0.22 -15.47
CA GLU A 335 -12.46 -0.52 -15.74
C GLU A 335 -12.18 -0.60 -17.25
N GLU A 336 -10.97 -0.23 -17.65
CA GLU A 336 -10.48 -0.32 -19.02
C GLU A 336 -9.23 -1.22 -19.08
N GLU A 337 -9.16 -2.07 -20.10
CA GLU A 337 -7.99 -2.92 -20.34
C GLU A 337 -6.97 -2.22 -21.24
N LEU A 338 -5.71 -2.21 -20.81
CA LEU A 338 -4.57 -1.72 -21.57
C LEU A 338 -3.91 -2.88 -22.31
N ASP A 339 -3.51 -2.67 -23.57
CA ASP A 339 -2.82 -3.70 -24.37
C ASP A 339 -1.33 -3.79 -24.02
N LEU A 340 -1.08 -4.17 -22.76
CA LEU A 340 0.25 -4.42 -22.23
C LEU A 340 0.41 -5.91 -21.91
N PRO A 341 1.64 -6.45 -21.93
CA PRO A 341 1.87 -7.87 -21.61
C PRO A 341 1.57 -8.19 -20.14
N GLY A 342 1.72 -7.22 -19.24
CA GLY A 342 1.51 -7.37 -17.81
C GLY A 342 2.68 -8.06 -17.11
N TYR A 343 2.70 -8.06 -15.78
CA TYR A 343 3.80 -8.65 -15.01
C TYR A 343 3.89 -10.16 -15.27
N ARG A 344 5.05 -10.63 -15.74
CA ARG A 344 5.28 -12.03 -16.14
C ARG A 344 4.20 -12.57 -17.09
N ASN A 345 3.81 -11.75 -18.08
CA ASN A 345 2.77 -12.04 -19.07
C ASN A 345 1.37 -12.30 -18.46
N SER A 346 1.11 -11.81 -17.24
CA SER A 346 -0.19 -11.94 -16.60
C SER A 346 -1.13 -10.85 -17.11
N ARG A 347 -2.15 -11.25 -17.87
CA ARG A 347 -3.16 -10.37 -18.46
C ARG A 347 -4.51 -10.61 -17.81
N PRO A 348 -5.38 -9.58 -17.76
CA PRO A 348 -5.24 -8.24 -18.36
C PRO A 348 -4.43 -7.26 -17.51
N VAL A 349 -4.02 -6.14 -18.11
CA VAL A 349 -3.56 -4.92 -17.42
C VAL A 349 -4.71 -3.92 -17.46
N ARG A 350 -4.97 -3.24 -16.35
CA ARG A 350 -6.21 -2.48 -16.12
C ARG A 350 -5.96 -1.11 -15.51
N THR A 351 -6.83 -0.18 -15.86
CA THR A 351 -7.01 1.12 -15.19
C THR A 351 -8.49 1.28 -14.84
N GLY A 352 -8.82 2.09 -13.84
CA GLY A 352 -10.17 2.14 -13.31
C GLY A 352 -10.49 0.94 -12.42
N ASN A 353 -11.73 0.83 -11.96
CA ASN A 353 -12.12 -0.28 -11.09
C ASN A 353 -13.62 -0.61 -11.18
N ALA A 354 -13.95 -1.89 -11.25
CA ALA A 354 -15.33 -2.36 -11.31
C ALA A 354 -16.09 -2.25 -9.97
N ALA A 355 -15.40 -2.03 -8.86
CA ALA A 355 -16.00 -1.91 -7.53
C ALA A 355 -16.80 -0.61 -7.34
N THR A 356 -16.67 0.36 -8.25
CA THR A 356 -17.34 1.66 -8.18
C THR A 356 -18.85 1.55 -8.01
N ASP A 357 -19.50 0.65 -8.76
CA ASP A 357 -20.96 0.47 -8.74
C ASP A 357 -21.41 -0.68 -7.81
N GLN A 358 -20.47 -1.29 -7.08
CA GLN A 358 -20.81 -2.41 -6.22
C GLN A 358 -21.47 -1.96 -4.93
N HIS A 359 -22.60 -2.57 -4.60
CA HIS A 359 -23.18 -2.46 -3.28
C HIS A 359 -22.41 -3.36 -2.30
N GLN A 360 -21.77 -2.74 -1.30
CA GLN A 360 -21.06 -3.43 -0.22
C GLN A 360 -21.58 -2.98 1.15
N HIS A 361 -21.92 -3.93 2.01
CA HIS A 361 -22.35 -3.62 3.37
C HIS A 361 -21.18 -3.39 4.34
N GLY A 362 -19.99 -3.90 4.00
CA GLY A 362 -18.77 -3.75 4.80
C GLY A 362 -18.44 -2.29 5.13
N ILE A 363 -18.67 -1.40 4.16
CA ILE A 363 -18.35 0.02 4.24
C ILE A 363 -18.93 0.72 5.48
N TYR A 364 -20.14 0.37 5.89
CA TYR A 364 -20.75 0.97 7.08
C TYR A 364 -19.93 0.63 8.32
N GLY A 365 -19.48 -0.62 8.45
CA GLY A 365 -18.64 -1.04 9.57
C GLY A 365 -17.32 -0.28 9.61
N ASP A 366 -16.68 -0.13 8.45
CA ASP A 366 -15.38 0.55 8.33
C ASP A 366 -15.50 2.05 8.67
N ILE A 367 -16.52 2.75 8.18
CA ILE A 367 -16.78 4.16 8.48
C ILE A 367 -16.95 4.37 9.99
N PHE A 368 -17.81 3.55 10.62
CA PHE A 368 -18.15 3.72 12.02
C PHE A 368 -17.05 3.27 12.97
N GLU A 369 -16.28 2.23 12.64
CA GLU A 369 -15.08 1.88 13.39
C GLU A 369 -14.06 3.02 13.32
N THR A 370 -13.86 3.61 12.15
CA THR A 370 -12.92 4.73 11.97
C THR A 370 -13.33 5.94 12.82
N ALA A 371 -14.61 6.33 12.74
CA ALA A 371 -15.14 7.45 13.49
C ALA A 371 -15.10 7.20 15.01
N GLU A 372 -15.43 5.98 15.46
CA GLU A 372 -15.37 5.63 16.88
C GLU A 372 -13.93 5.65 17.41
N ARG A 373 -12.96 5.10 16.66
CA ARG A 373 -11.54 5.14 17.05
C ARG A 373 -10.99 6.54 17.09
N PHE A 374 -11.41 7.40 16.16
CA PHE A 374 -10.99 8.80 16.15
C PHE A 374 -11.46 9.54 17.42
N VAL A 375 -12.73 9.37 17.82
CA VAL A 375 -13.23 10.00 19.05
C VAL A 375 -12.71 9.35 20.32
N ALA A 376 -12.48 8.03 20.33
CA ALA A 376 -11.85 7.32 21.43
C ALA A 376 -10.40 7.79 21.67
N GLY A 377 -9.68 8.14 20.59
CA GLY A 377 -8.36 8.76 20.65
C GLY A 377 -8.34 10.25 21.02
N GLY A 378 -9.46 10.81 21.50
CA GLY A 378 -9.58 12.21 21.92
C GLY A 378 -9.97 13.19 20.82
N GLY A 379 -10.28 12.71 19.61
CA GLY A 379 -10.81 13.53 18.53
C GLY A 379 -12.23 14.04 18.80
N MET A 380 -12.60 15.13 18.13
CA MET A 380 -13.96 15.66 18.14
C MET A 380 -14.56 15.63 16.75
N LEU A 381 -15.85 15.34 16.65
CA LEU A 381 -16.62 15.47 15.42
C LEU A 381 -17.37 16.79 15.44
N ASP A 382 -17.39 17.48 14.30
CA ASP A 382 -18.28 18.63 14.14
C ASP A 382 -19.73 18.18 13.93
N LEU A 383 -20.67 19.13 14.03
CA LEU A 383 -22.11 18.84 13.90
C LEU A 383 -22.47 18.24 12.54
N ARG A 384 -21.75 18.63 11.48
CA ARG A 384 -22.01 18.17 10.11
C ARG A 384 -21.62 16.71 9.94
N SER A 385 -20.43 16.34 10.41
CA SER A 385 -19.91 14.97 10.44
C SER A 385 -20.80 14.08 11.29
N GLY A 386 -21.21 14.54 12.48
CA GLY A 386 -22.12 13.79 13.36
C GLY A 386 -23.50 13.54 12.71
N ALA A 387 -24.05 14.54 12.01
CA ALA A 387 -25.31 14.38 11.28
C ALA A 387 -25.18 13.44 10.07
N LEU A 388 -24.06 13.48 9.34
CA LEU A 388 -23.77 12.56 8.25
C LEU A 388 -23.72 11.11 8.75
N LEU A 389 -22.93 10.86 9.80
CA LEU A 389 -22.82 9.53 10.39
C LEU A 389 -24.18 9.02 10.86
N ALA A 390 -24.99 9.83 11.54
CA ALA A 390 -26.34 9.42 11.92
C ALA A 390 -27.22 9.01 10.72
N ARG A 391 -27.15 9.72 9.59
CA ARG A 391 -27.84 9.32 8.35
C ARG A 391 -27.32 7.97 7.82
N LEU A 392 -26.01 7.75 7.84
CA LEU A 392 -25.41 6.48 7.41
C LEU A 392 -25.81 5.30 8.31
N ALA A 393 -25.96 5.51 9.63
CA ALA A 393 -26.52 4.50 10.53
C ALA A 393 -27.99 4.18 10.19
N ASP A 394 -28.78 5.21 9.85
CA ASP A 394 -30.17 5.04 9.43
C ASP A 394 -30.29 4.24 8.13
N GLU A 395 -29.39 4.49 7.17
CA GLU A 395 -29.31 3.72 5.92
C GLU A 395 -28.88 2.27 6.17
N CYS A 396 -27.86 2.04 7.00
CA CYS A 396 -27.42 0.71 7.38
C CYS A 396 -28.57 -0.10 8.01
N ALA A 397 -29.30 0.51 8.96
CA ALA A 397 -30.45 -0.09 9.63
C ALA A 397 -31.60 -0.46 8.68
N GLU A 398 -31.71 0.20 7.53
CA GLU A 398 -32.71 -0.07 6.50
C GLU A 398 -32.26 -1.14 5.51
N LYS A 399 -31.03 -1.02 5.01
CA LYS A 399 -30.53 -1.79 3.86
C LYS A 399 -29.92 -3.13 4.25
N TRP A 400 -29.58 -3.39 5.53
CA TRP A 400 -28.81 -4.58 5.93
C TRP A 400 -29.37 -5.92 5.45
N LYS A 401 -30.66 -6.02 5.12
CA LYS A 401 -31.29 -7.24 4.60
C LYS A 401 -30.96 -7.55 3.14
N MET A 402 -30.32 -6.64 2.41
CA MET A 402 -29.94 -6.86 1.01
C MET A 402 -28.77 -7.85 0.89
N LYS A 403 -28.59 -8.41 -0.30
CA LYS A 403 -27.35 -9.12 -0.64
C LYS A 403 -26.32 -8.10 -1.12
N ASP A 404 -25.04 -8.43 -1.01
CA ASP A 404 -23.93 -7.55 -1.38
C ASP A 404 -22.76 -8.35 -1.93
N ALA A 405 -21.72 -7.66 -2.42
CA ALA A 405 -20.53 -8.26 -3.02
C ALA A 405 -19.49 -8.77 -1.99
N GLY A 406 -19.70 -8.52 -0.69
CA GLY A 406 -18.75 -8.90 0.35
C GLY A 406 -17.48 -8.03 0.34
N ILE A 407 -16.59 -8.29 1.29
CA ILE A 407 -15.30 -7.57 1.41
C ILE A 407 -14.35 -7.86 0.23
N TRP A 408 -14.51 -9.01 -0.42
CA TRP A 408 -13.68 -9.45 -1.54
C TRP A 408 -14.24 -9.06 -2.90
N GLU A 409 -15.27 -8.20 -2.95
CA GLU A 409 -15.77 -7.59 -4.20
C GLU A 409 -16.25 -8.63 -5.23
N LEU A 410 -16.84 -9.71 -4.71
CA LEU A 410 -17.17 -10.91 -5.47
C LEU A 410 -18.32 -10.64 -6.46
N PRO A 411 -18.30 -11.28 -7.65
CA PRO A 411 -19.34 -11.08 -8.64
C PRO A 411 -20.71 -11.58 -8.16
N GLU A 412 -20.76 -12.65 -7.37
CA GLU A 412 -22.01 -13.12 -6.77
C GLU A 412 -22.40 -12.31 -5.55
N GLN A 413 -23.59 -11.73 -5.60
CA GLN A 413 -24.19 -11.12 -4.42
C GLN A 413 -24.78 -12.18 -3.49
N GLN A 414 -24.36 -12.18 -2.22
CA GLN A 414 -24.89 -13.07 -1.19
C GLN A 414 -25.15 -12.33 0.12
N HIS A 415 -25.73 -13.03 1.10
CA HIS A 415 -25.71 -12.56 2.48
C HIS A 415 -24.40 -13.01 3.14
N TYR A 416 -23.29 -12.39 2.75
CA TYR A 416 -22.00 -12.70 3.34
C TYR A 416 -22.00 -12.45 4.84
N THR A 417 -21.53 -13.42 5.62
CA THR A 417 -21.56 -13.35 7.08
C THR A 417 -20.72 -12.17 7.59
N GLY A 418 -19.53 -11.96 7.01
CA GLY A 418 -18.68 -10.81 7.31
C GLY A 418 -19.41 -9.48 7.07
N SER A 419 -20.12 -9.34 5.95
CA SER A 419 -20.92 -8.15 5.63
C SER A 419 -22.02 -7.87 6.65
N LYS A 420 -22.70 -8.91 7.16
CA LYS A 420 -23.72 -8.75 8.20
C LYS A 420 -23.11 -8.38 9.55
N ILE A 421 -21.96 -8.94 9.89
CA ILE A 421 -21.20 -8.55 11.08
C ILE A 421 -20.75 -7.09 10.96
N SER A 422 -20.29 -6.62 9.81
CA SER A 422 -19.96 -5.20 9.59
C SER A 422 -21.18 -4.28 9.74
N CYS A 423 -22.37 -4.69 9.27
CA CYS A 423 -23.60 -3.94 9.55
C CYS A 423 -23.92 -3.89 11.04
N TRP A 424 -23.79 -5.02 11.75
CA TRP A 424 -23.95 -5.06 13.20
C TRP A 424 -22.96 -4.12 13.90
N GLN A 425 -21.69 -4.15 13.48
CA GLN A 425 -20.62 -3.31 14.02
C GLN A 425 -20.94 -1.83 13.83
N ALA A 426 -21.36 -1.43 12.62
CA ALA A 426 -21.74 -0.07 12.32
C ALA A 426 -22.82 0.45 13.29
N LEU A 427 -23.89 -0.34 13.46
CA LEU A 427 -24.99 0.01 14.34
C LEU A 427 -24.58 -0.01 15.83
N ALA A 428 -23.72 -0.95 16.23
CA ALA A 428 -23.20 -1.00 17.60
C ALA A 428 -22.37 0.25 17.93
N ARG A 429 -21.43 0.63 17.06
CA ARG A 429 -20.62 1.85 17.21
C ARG A 429 -21.49 3.11 17.13
N ALA A 430 -22.48 3.17 16.24
CA ALA A 430 -23.42 4.29 16.16
C ALA A 430 -24.19 4.51 17.47
N VAL A 431 -24.66 3.42 18.11
CA VAL A 431 -25.32 3.48 19.42
C VAL A 431 -24.35 3.99 20.49
N GLU A 432 -23.15 3.40 20.58
CA GLU A 432 -22.12 3.82 21.55
C GLU A 432 -21.78 5.31 21.40
N MET A 433 -21.61 5.78 20.17
CA MET A 433 -21.27 7.17 19.88
C MET A 433 -22.42 8.13 20.17
N ALA A 434 -23.68 7.74 19.91
CA ALA A 434 -24.85 8.55 20.27
C ALA A 434 -25.04 8.67 21.79
N GLU A 435 -24.77 7.60 22.55
CA GLU A 435 -24.84 7.63 24.02
C GLU A 435 -23.81 8.56 24.64
N LYS A 436 -22.62 8.64 24.02
CA LYS A 436 -21.55 9.56 24.40
C LYS A 436 -21.75 10.98 23.86
N GLY A 437 -22.81 11.23 23.07
CA GLY A 437 -23.14 12.56 22.55
C GLY A 437 -22.35 12.99 21.31
N TYR A 438 -21.61 12.07 20.66
CA TYR A 438 -20.88 12.37 19.41
C TYR A 438 -21.81 12.39 18.19
N LEU A 439 -22.94 11.67 18.26
CA LEU A 439 -23.95 11.61 17.21
C LEU A 439 -25.31 12.09 17.73
N PRO A 440 -26.19 12.64 16.87
CA PRO A 440 -27.58 12.88 17.21
C PRO A 440 -28.29 11.63 17.73
N GLY A 441 -28.85 11.69 18.95
CA GLY A 441 -29.47 10.55 19.62
C GLY A 441 -30.89 10.20 19.18
N THR A 442 -31.51 10.96 18.26
CA THR A 442 -32.94 10.85 17.92
C THR A 442 -33.33 9.47 17.39
N CYS A 443 -32.45 8.81 16.63
CA CYS A 443 -32.70 7.50 16.03
C CYS A 443 -32.07 6.33 16.81
N LYS A 444 -31.46 6.58 17.98
CA LYS A 444 -30.67 5.56 18.71
C LYS A 444 -31.44 4.26 18.93
N ASP A 445 -32.68 4.34 19.41
CA ASP A 445 -33.48 3.15 19.71
C ASP A 445 -33.81 2.31 18.46
N ARG A 446 -33.91 2.95 17.29
CA ARG A 446 -34.06 2.25 16.00
C ARG A 446 -32.79 1.46 15.68
N TRP A 447 -31.61 2.06 15.89
CA TRP A 447 -30.32 1.40 15.65
C TRP A 447 -30.09 0.22 16.59
N VAL A 448 -30.46 0.34 17.87
CA VAL A 448 -30.44 -0.77 18.85
C VAL A 448 -31.26 -1.95 18.32
N ARG A 449 -32.52 -1.73 17.97
CA ARG A 449 -33.38 -2.80 17.43
C ARG A 449 -32.88 -3.36 16.09
N ALA A 450 -32.21 -2.57 15.26
CA ALA A 450 -31.64 -3.05 14.01
C ALA A 450 -30.39 -3.92 14.28
N ARG A 451 -29.48 -3.45 15.14
CA ARG A 451 -28.29 -4.21 15.60
C ARG A 451 -28.69 -5.58 16.13
N ASP A 452 -29.66 -5.62 17.03
CA ASP A 452 -30.08 -6.87 17.67
C ASP A 452 -30.69 -7.83 16.64
N ARG A 453 -31.54 -7.34 15.72
CA ARG A 453 -32.08 -8.16 14.63
C ARG A 453 -31.02 -8.70 13.67
N VAL A 454 -29.96 -7.93 13.41
CA VAL A 454 -28.83 -8.40 12.59
C VAL A 454 -28.10 -9.52 13.34
N ALA A 455 -27.84 -9.36 14.63
CA ALA A 455 -27.18 -10.37 15.46
C ALA A 455 -27.99 -11.67 15.50
N ASP A 456 -29.30 -11.59 15.81
CA ASP A 456 -30.20 -12.75 15.84
C ASP A 456 -30.17 -13.49 14.50
N TRP A 457 -30.25 -12.75 13.38
CA TRP A 457 -30.21 -13.35 12.06
C TRP A 457 -28.89 -14.07 11.77
N ILE A 458 -27.74 -13.50 12.15
CA ILE A 458 -26.44 -14.15 11.95
C ILE A 458 -26.36 -15.44 12.77
N GLU A 459 -26.78 -15.41 14.04
CA GLU A 459 -26.73 -16.58 14.92
C GLU A 459 -27.65 -17.71 14.42
N ASP A 460 -28.80 -17.37 13.83
CA ASP A 460 -29.76 -18.32 13.29
C ASP A 460 -29.33 -18.95 11.95
N HIS A 461 -28.53 -18.25 11.13
CA HIS A 461 -28.30 -18.62 9.72
C HIS A 461 -26.83 -18.89 9.34
N CYS A 462 -25.87 -18.32 10.05
CA CYS A 462 -24.46 -18.30 9.63
C CYS A 462 -23.56 -19.27 10.40
N TRP A 463 -24.00 -19.77 11.56
CA TRP A 463 -23.24 -20.76 12.32
C TRP A 463 -23.44 -22.17 11.77
N SER A 464 -22.34 -22.89 11.54
CA SER A 464 -22.36 -24.29 11.13
C SER A 464 -21.88 -25.20 12.25
N GLU A 465 -22.79 -26.01 12.79
CA GLU A 465 -22.44 -27.04 13.78
C GLU A 465 -21.50 -28.11 13.19
N ALA A 466 -21.59 -28.39 11.90
CA ALA A 466 -20.72 -29.39 11.26
C ALA A 466 -19.27 -28.89 11.13
N LYS A 467 -19.08 -27.59 10.83
CA LYS A 467 -17.76 -26.98 10.69
C LYS A 467 -17.20 -26.43 12.00
N GLN A 468 -18.05 -26.24 13.01
CA GLN A 468 -17.74 -25.48 14.23
C GLN A 468 -17.17 -24.09 13.89
N ALA A 469 -17.82 -23.41 12.95
CA ALA A 469 -17.40 -22.11 12.46
C ALA A 469 -18.58 -21.33 11.88
N TYR A 470 -18.44 -20.00 11.84
CA TYR A 470 -19.25 -19.18 10.96
C TYR A 470 -18.84 -19.42 9.50
N VAL A 471 -19.80 -19.78 8.65
CA VAL A 471 -19.55 -20.01 7.21
C VAL A 471 -19.58 -18.69 6.44
N MET A 472 -19.02 -18.68 5.23
CA MET A 472 -18.88 -17.49 4.37
C MET A 472 -20.23 -16.82 4.07
N TYR A 473 -21.25 -17.62 3.79
CA TYR A 473 -22.66 -17.21 3.67
C TYR A 473 -23.60 -18.38 4.02
N PRO A 474 -24.84 -18.13 4.46
CA PRO A 474 -25.79 -19.18 4.83
C PRO A 474 -26.00 -20.22 3.72
N GLY A 475 -26.04 -21.50 4.11
CA GLY A 475 -26.22 -22.62 3.19
C GLY A 475 -24.95 -23.05 2.45
N SER A 476 -23.81 -22.40 2.69
CA SER A 476 -22.50 -22.88 2.23
C SER A 476 -21.77 -23.70 3.30
N ASP A 477 -20.76 -24.44 2.87
CA ASP A 477 -19.73 -25.07 3.72
C ASP A 477 -18.37 -24.35 3.62
N LYS A 478 -18.34 -23.19 2.95
CA LYS A 478 -17.13 -22.40 2.72
C LYS A 478 -16.78 -21.56 3.94
N LEU A 479 -15.49 -21.36 4.16
CA LEU A 479 -14.91 -20.46 5.16
C LEU A 479 -14.34 -19.21 4.49
N ASP A 480 -14.26 -18.13 5.27
CA ASP A 480 -13.72 -16.83 4.86
C ASP A 480 -12.83 -16.29 5.98
N ALA A 481 -11.58 -15.98 5.66
CA ALA A 481 -10.58 -15.51 6.60
C ALA A 481 -10.91 -14.12 7.19
N SER A 482 -11.73 -13.32 6.49
CA SER A 482 -12.21 -12.03 7.00
C SER A 482 -13.05 -12.17 8.29
N MET A 483 -13.60 -13.37 8.56
CA MET A 483 -14.32 -13.66 9.80
C MET A 483 -13.45 -13.49 11.06
N THR A 484 -12.12 -13.56 10.94
CA THR A 484 -11.21 -13.27 12.05
C THR A 484 -11.33 -11.82 12.56
N LEU A 485 -11.72 -10.88 11.69
CA LEU A 485 -11.96 -9.48 12.06
C LEU A 485 -13.14 -9.33 13.03
N ALA A 486 -14.08 -10.28 13.07
CA ALA A 486 -15.20 -10.25 14.00
C ALA A 486 -14.75 -10.21 15.48
N VAL A 487 -13.58 -10.79 15.79
CA VAL A 487 -12.95 -10.70 17.11
C VAL A 487 -12.62 -9.25 17.47
N ARG A 488 -11.96 -8.54 16.55
CA ARG A 488 -11.64 -7.11 16.69
C ARG A 488 -12.90 -6.26 16.84
N PHE A 489 -13.98 -6.63 16.15
CA PHE A 489 -15.25 -5.91 16.19
C PHE A 489 -16.03 -6.12 17.50
N ARG A 490 -15.57 -7.06 18.35
CA ARG A 490 -16.21 -7.49 19.61
C ARG A 490 -17.57 -8.14 19.37
N TYR A 491 -17.70 -8.90 18.29
CA TYR A 491 -18.94 -9.57 17.92
C TYR A 491 -19.09 -10.93 18.61
N GLY A 492 -20.31 -11.30 19.01
CA GLY A 492 -20.68 -12.68 19.33
C GLY A 492 -19.93 -13.35 20.48
N SER A 493 -19.97 -14.69 20.50
CA SER A 493 -19.34 -15.53 21.53
C SER A 493 -17.85 -15.75 21.26
N ALA A 494 -17.01 -15.51 22.27
CA ALA A 494 -15.57 -15.77 22.20
C ALA A 494 -15.25 -17.23 21.86
N ASP A 495 -16.07 -18.20 22.32
CA ASP A 495 -15.84 -19.61 22.04
C ASP A 495 -16.15 -19.95 20.57
N ARG A 496 -17.23 -19.41 20.00
CA ARG A 496 -17.56 -19.57 18.57
C ARG A 496 -16.52 -18.92 17.68
N LEU A 497 -16.03 -17.74 18.05
CA LEU A 497 -14.98 -17.06 17.32
C LEU A 497 -13.63 -17.81 17.39
N ARG A 498 -13.29 -18.38 18.54
CA ARG A 498 -12.10 -19.24 18.67
C ARG A 498 -12.19 -20.46 17.76
N ALA A 499 -13.31 -21.18 17.80
CA ALA A 499 -13.54 -22.33 16.92
C ALA A 499 -13.49 -21.94 15.43
N THR A 500 -14.03 -20.76 15.08
CA THR A 500 -13.94 -20.21 13.72
C THR A 500 -12.49 -19.92 13.31
N CYS A 501 -11.68 -19.31 14.19
CA CYS A 501 -10.26 -19.06 13.92
C CYS A 501 -9.48 -20.38 13.74
N GLU A 502 -9.76 -21.40 14.55
CA GLU A 502 -9.14 -22.73 14.42
C GLU A 502 -9.53 -23.44 13.12
N ALA A 503 -10.80 -23.30 12.70
CA ALA A 503 -11.25 -23.83 11.41
C ALA A 503 -10.59 -23.12 10.22
N ILE A 504 -10.48 -21.79 10.27
CA ILE A 504 -9.79 -20.97 9.25
C ILE A 504 -8.32 -21.35 9.17
N ASP A 505 -7.63 -21.45 10.31
CA ASP A 505 -6.22 -21.81 10.36
C ASP A 505 -5.96 -23.19 9.74
N ARG A 506 -6.85 -24.15 10.04
CA ARG A 506 -6.75 -25.53 9.53
C ARG A 506 -7.04 -25.64 8.03
N GLU A 507 -8.09 -24.98 7.53
CA GLU A 507 -8.57 -25.21 6.16
C GLU A 507 -7.97 -24.22 5.15
N LEU A 508 -7.78 -22.96 5.54
CA LEU A 508 -7.25 -21.90 4.68
C LEU A 508 -5.75 -21.65 4.85
N GLY A 509 -5.12 -22.23 5.88
CA GLY A 509 -3.67 -22.11 6.12
C GLY A 509 -2.82 -22.94 5.15
N ARG A 510 -1.71 -22.36 4.66
CA ARG A 510 -0.65 -23.02 3.90
C ARG A 510 0.71 -22.50 4.36
N GLY A 511 1.46 -23.34 5.07
CA GLY A 511 2.70 -22.92 5.70
C GLY A 511 2.46 -21.76 6.67
N PRO A 512 3.18 -20.63 6.56
CA PRO A 512 2.98 -19.47 7.41
C PRO A 512 1.86 -18.52 6.93
N TYR A 513 1.15 -18.84 5.84
CA TYR A 513 0.21 -17.93 5.18
C TYR A 513 -1.24 -18.47 5.15
N HIS A 514 -2.21 -17.60 4.85
CA HIS A 514 -3.63 -17.96 4.74
C HIS A 514 -4.28 -17.43 3.45
N TYR A 515 -5.13 -18.24 2.82
CA TYR A 515 -6.00 -17.80 1.71
C TYR A 515 -7.20 -16.97 2.19
N ARG A 516 -7.78 -16.18 1.29
CA ARG A 516 -8.96 -15.34 1.57
C ARG A 516 -10.19 -16.16 1.94
N TYR A 517 -10.51 -17.18 1.12
CA TYR A 517 -11.70 -18.02 1.32
C TYR A 517 -11.54 -19.40 0.68
N SER A 518 -12.47 -20.31 0.98
CA SER A 518 -12.42 -21.69 0.49
C SER A 518 -12.53 -21.80 -1.05
N GLY A 519 -11.59 -22.52 -1.64
CA GLY A 519 -11.56 -22.83 -3.08
C GLY A 519 -10.82 -21.80 -3.94
N VAL A 520 -10.25 -20.76 -3.34
CA VAL A 520 -9.55 -19.69 -4.07
C VAL A 520 -8.09 -20.05 -4.41
N ASP A 521 -7.57 -21.11 -3.81
CA ASP A 521 -6.19 -21.57 -3.94
C ASP A 521 -5.76 -21.96 -5.37
N ALA A 522 -6.72 -22.13 -6.27
CA ALA A 522 -6.48 -22.37 -7.70
C ALA A 522 -6.28 -21.07 -8.51
N GLU A 523 -6.59 -19.91 -7.94
CA GLU A 523 -6.68 -18.63 -8.67
C GLU A 523 -5.64 -17.59 -8.20
N GLU A 524 -5.16 -17.69 -6.95
CA GLU A 524 -4.34 -16.66 -6.31
C GLU A 524 -3.37 -17.22 -5.25
N GLY A 525 -2.46 -16.36 -4.77
CA GLY A 525 -1.61 -16.61 -3.62
C GLY A 525 -2.31 -16.42 -2.27
N CYS A 526 -1.58 -16.63 -1.18
CA CYS A 526 -2.11 -16.36 0.15
C CYS A 526 -2.06 -14.86 0.48
N PHE A 527 -3.14 -14.33 1.04
CA PHE A 527 -3.30 -12.91 1.35
C PHE A 527 -2.65 -12.56 2.68
N LEU A 528 -1.64 -11.70 2.67
CA LEU A 528 -0.82 -11.45 3.85
C LEU A 528 -1.61 -10.81 4.98
N ALA A 529 -2.57 -9.93 4.67
CA ALA A 529 -3.42 -9.33 5.69
C ALA A 529 -4.27 -10.38 6.44
N CYS A 530 -4.77 -11.43 5.77
CA CYS A 530 -5.55 -12.50 6.41
C CYS A 530 -4.71 -13.24 7.46
N THR A 531 -3.42 -13.45 7.17
CA THR A 531 -2.47 -14.08 8.09
C THR A 531 -2.30 -13.24 9.36
N PHE A 532 -2.12 -11.92 9.20
CA PHE A 532 -1.96 -11.01 10.32
C PHE A 532 -3.27 -10.80 11.10
N TRP A 533 -4.43 -10.78 10.44
CA TRP A 533 -5.73 -10.72 11.11
C TRP A 533 -5.97 -11.94 12.01
N LEU A 534 -5.58 -13.14 11.54
CA LEU A 534 -5.65 -14.34 12.37
C LEU A 534 -4.73 -14.24 13.60
N CYS A 535 -3.50 -13.76 13.43
CA CYS A 535 -2.57 -13.55 14.55
C CYS A 535 -3.15 -12.59 15.60
N GLU A 536 -3.72 -11.46 15.15
CA GLU A 536 -4.38 -10.51 16.02
C GLU A 536 -5.60 -11.13 16.72
N ALA A 537 -6.44 -11.84 15.99
CA ALA A 537 -7.63 -12.50 16.52
C ALA A 537 -7.28 -13.52 17.62
N MET A 538 -6.27 -14.37 17.38
CA MET A 538 -5.77 -15.32 18.37
C MET A 538 -5.25 -14.62 19.63
N ALA A 539 -4.50 -13.52 19.47
CA ALA A 539 -4.01 -12.73 20.60
C ALA A 539 -5.17 -12.14 21.43
N LEU A 540 -6.16 -11.53 20.77
CA LEU A 540 -7.35 -10.98 21.42
C LEU A 540 -8.21 -12.05 22.13
N LEU A 541 -8.17 -13.29 21.66
CA LEU A 541 -8.86 -14.44 22.28
C LEU A 541 -8.04 -15.12 23.39
N GLY A 542 -6.88 -14.56 23.75
CA GLY A 542 -6.00 -15.04 24.82
C GLY A 542 -4.99 -16.11 24.41
N GLN A 543 -4.86 -16.43 23.11
CA GLN A 543 -3.92 -17.42 22.58
C GLN A 543 -2.57 -16.79 22.20
N ASN A 544 -1.99 -15.98 23.10
CA ASN A 544 -0.82 -15.13 22.84
C ASN A 544 0.43 -15.88 22.38
N ASP A 545 0.69 -17.08 22.93
CA ASP A 545 1.88 -17.86 22.56
C ASP A 545 1.77 -18.37 21.12
N GLN A 546 0.60 -18.91 20.75
CA GLN A 546 0.35 -19.39 19.39
C GLN A 546 0.36 -18.25 18.38
N ALA A 547 -0.27 -17.12 18.74
CA ALA A 547 -0.27 -15.91 17.92
C ALA A 547 1.16 -15.37 17.71
N SER A 548 2.00 -15.36 18.75
CA SER A 548 3.40 -14.92 18.64
C SER A 548 4.21 -15.81 17.71
N VAL A 549 4.08 -17.14 17.84
CA VAL A 549 4.78 -18.11 16.98
C VAL A 549 4.39 -17.91 15.52
N LYS A 550 3.10 -17.74 15.22
CA LYS A 550 2.62 -17.50 13.85
C LYS A 550 3.09 -16.17 13.28
N PHE A 551 3.02 -15.10 14.09
CA PHE A 551 3.50 -13.78 13.69
C PHE A 551 5.01 -13.80 13.35
N GLU A 552 5.82 -14.43 14.19
CA GLU A 552 7.26 -14.55 13.97
C GLU A 552 7.57 -15.43 12.74
N ALA A 553 6.79 -16.49 12.51
CA ALA A 553 6.94 -17.33 11.33
C ALA A 553 6.65 -16.57 10.02
N VAL A 554 5.56 -15.78 9.95
CA VAL A 554 5.27 -14.98 8.74
C VAL A 554 6.27 -13.86 8.55
N VAL A 555 6.72 -13.18 9.61
CA VAL A 555 7.76 -12.13 9.52
C VAL A 555 9.08 -12.72 9.00
N ALA A 556 9.48 -13.89 9.50
CA ALA A 556 10.68 -14.57 9.02
C ALA A 556 10.54 -15.01 7.55
N ALA A 557 9.36 -15.48 7.15
CA ALA A 557 9.11 -15.88 5.77
C ALA A 557 9.16 -14.70 4.78
N LEU A 558 8.81 -13.50 5.25
CA LEU A 558 8.83 -12.24 4.48
C LEU A 558 10.17 -11.48 4.55
N ASP A 559 11.17 -11.97 5.31
CA ASP A 559 12.49 -11.32 5.45
C ASP A 559 13.40 -11.57 4.22
N ARG A 560 12.92 -11.15 3.05
CA ARG A 560 13.56 -11.36 1.74
C ARG A 560 13.51 -10.12 0.82
N ASN A 561 13.06 -8.98 1.35
CA ASN A 561 12.86 -7.71 0.64
C ASN A 561 13.49 -6.54 1.43
N SER A 562 13.26 -5.29 1.01
CA SER A 562 13.65 -4.07 1.75
C SER A 562 12.72 -3.70 2.93
N GLY A 563 11.66 -4.48 3.18
CA GLY A 563 10.64 -4.23 4.20
C GLY A 563 9.35 -3.60 3.70
N THR A 564 9.15 -3.52 2.38
CA THR A 564 7.87 -3.17 1.74
C THR A 564 7.16 -4.41 1.23
N TYR A 565 6.03 -4.77 1.82
CA TYR A 565 5.31 -6.01 1.53
C TYR A 565 4.25 -5.83 0.45
N ALA A 566 4.08 -6.86 -0.36
CA ALA A 566 3.01 -6.94 -1.35
C ALA A 566 1.68 -7.35 -0.71
N GLU A 567 0.68 -7.52 -1.55
CA GLU A 567 -0.65 -7.99 -1.20
C GLU A 567 -0.65 -9.46 -0.77
N MET A 568 0.06 -10.29 -1.52
CA MET A 568 0.03 -11.74 -1.40
C MET A 568 1.44 -12.34 -1.44
N ALA A 569 1.52 -13.60 -1.03
CA ALA A 569 2.69 -14.44 -1.25
C ALA A 569 2.25 -15.78 -1.85
N ASP A 570 3.06 -16.30 -2.77
CA ASP A 570 2.95 -17.68 -3.23
C ASP A 570 3.31 -18.61 -2.06
N PRO A 571 2.42 -19.51 -1.61
CA PRO A 571 2.69 -20.36 -0.45
C PRO A 571 3.73 -21.46 -0.69
N GLN A 572 4.07 -21.77 -1.94
CA GLN A 572 5.07 -22.77 -2.29
C GLN A 572 6.47 -22.16 -2.36
N THR A 573 6.60 -20.98 -2.99
CA THR A 573 7.90 -20.33 -3.22
C THR A 573 8.21 -19.22 -2.21
N GLY A 574 7.17 -18.62 -1.62
CA GLY A 574 7.24 -17.41 -0.81
C GLY A 574 7.49 -16.13 -1.61
N GLY A 575 7.45 -16.20 -2.95
CA GLY A 575 7.57 -15.05 -3.82
C GLY A 575 6.37 -14.11 -3.69
N PHE A 576 6.58 -12.81 -3.88
CA PHE A 576 5.51 -11.83 -3.74
C PHE A 576 4.57 -11.82 -4.94
N LEU A 577 3.28 -11.61 -4.66
CA LEU A 577 2.19 -11.54 -5.62
C LEU A 577 1.27 -10.35 -5.28
N GLY A 578 0.51 -9.87 -6.26
CA GLY A 578 -0.37 -8.70 -6.13
C GLY A 578 0.36 -7.37 -5.95
N ASN A 579 -0.39 -6.32 -5.65
CA ASN A 579 0.13 -4.94 -5.67
C ASN A 579 1.08 -4.63 -4.49
N LEU A 580 2.00 -3.66 -4.65
CA LEU A 580 2.98 -3.26 -3.62
C LEU A 580 3.38 -1.76 -3.64
N PRO A 581 3.82 -1.19 -2.50
CA PRO A 581 3.53 -1.68 -1.16
C PRO A 581 2.02 -1.70 -0.94
N GLN A 582 1.53 -2.70 -0.23
CA GLN A 582 0.11 -2.88 0.01
C GLN A 582 -0.27 -2.35 1.40
N GLY A 583 -1.23 -1.43 1.46
CA GLY A 583 -1.63 -0.75 2.69
C GLY A 583 -2.25 -1.67 3.75
N LEU A 584 -3.25 -2.46 3.39
CA LEU A 584 -3.90 -3.45 4.25
C LEU A 584 -2.92 -4.46 4.90
N THR A 585 -1.90 -4.94 4.18
CA THR A 585 -0.85 -5.85 4.68
C THR A 585 -0.03 -5.15 5.76
N HIS A 586 0.51 -3.97 5.45
CA HIS A 586 1.32 -3.21 6.40
C HIS A 586 0.54 -2.80 7.64
N LEU A 587 -0.71 -2.41 7.46
CA LEU A 587 -1.62 -2.15 8.57
C LEU A 587 -1.84 -3.41 9.42
N ALA A 588 -2.22 -4.53 8.79
CA ALA A 588 -2.60 -5.73 9.52
C ALA A 588 -1.42 -6.20 10.38
N LEU A 589 -0.20 -6.09 9.86
CA LEU A 589 1.02 -6.29 10.63
C LEU A 589 1.09 -5.37 11.86
N ILE A 590 0.92 -4.04 11.69
CA ILE A 590 0.98 -3.08 12.79
C ILE A 590 -0.05 -3.43 13.88
N GLN A 591 -1.27 -3.77 13.48
CA GLN A 591 -2.34 -4.11 14.41
C GLN A 591 -2.03 -5.39 15.19
N ALA A 592 -1.59 -6.45 14.50
CA ALA A 592 -1.19 -7.70 15.14
C ALA A 592 0.00 -7.49 16.08
N ALA A 593 1.04 -6.77 15.65
CA ALA A 593 2.23 -6.48 16.44
C ALA A 593 1.92 -5.68 17.71
N ALA A 594 1.07 -4.67 17.60
CA ALA A 594 0.68 -3.85 18.74
C ALA A 594 -0.22 -4.62 19.72
N THR A 595 -1.14 -5.46 19.23
CA THR A 595 -1.98 -6.32 20.05
C THR A 595 -1.15 -7.38 20.80
N LEU A 596 -0.20 -8.02 20.13
CA LEU A 596 0.76 -8.95 20.76
C LEU A 596 1.67 -8.30 21.81
N SER A 597 1.79 -6.98 21.75
CA SER A 597 2.55 -6.19 22.71
C SER A 597 1.70 -5.68 23.89
N GLY A 598 0.41 -6.02 23.93
CA GLY A 598 -0.52 -5.54 24.96
C GLY A 598 -0.77 -4.04 24.91
N LEU A 599 -0.49 -3.39 23.76
CA LEU A 599 -0.81 -1.98 23.57
C LEU A 599 -2.29 -1.89 23.21
N ASP A 600 -3.06 -1.06 23.91
CA ASP A 600 -4.44 -0.79 23.50
C ASP A 600 -4.49 0.27 22.38
N LEU A 601 -5.70 0.47 21.84
CA LEU A 601 -6.05 1.51 20.87
C LEU A 601 -6.88 2.59 21.54
#